data_AF-A0A356F5X3-F1
#
_entry.id   AF-A0A356F5X3-F1
#
_cell.length_a   1.000
_cell.length_b   1.000
_cell.length_c   1.000
_cell.angle_alpha   90.00
_cell.angle_beta   90.00
_cell.angle_gamma   90.00
#
_symmetry.space_group_name_H-M   'P 1'
#
loop_
_entity.id
_entity.type
_entity.pdbx_description
1 polymer ?
#
loop_
_entity_poly.entity_id
_entity_poly.type
_entity_poly.pdbx_seq_one_letter_code
_entity_poly.pdbx_strand_id
1 'polypeptide(L)'
;MGQKGSKYARKHLLQQNEAAAQKSAQPHQVLKDRLSDDNQIIWDILCEPNNFEERFLKLSYPQQILMVVTLHDIVKNQERNPQRGTAAKFADLADEHLEKIHLLTDSQIDNGDFEPLADDEKRIIRMDCYGKINKRPDHQLSPLYKYFNAPKNAVTAKFSEYDLDNSPSWRVFKQFESFRSIAGKVKYYLYKKQINPDALKVMTVNDYCDVIYNTFKPESENRAAHFIQPDKNIRVRLIKTFMRHCGSEFEQQLIRKGSDPRCAASLCNAMKRFGYTDTNSLIVTETNYTPRVLTDLNHAGYDVSALKIGDKIPQAFTNQLIDENKGFLLLARDEKGAPLDKSSLPKLELHHKHAVQFTASNGYLAKANYPHNLLLVDAPMHRNYYHLFDAIYKQNQMNNFYQRLNANNPYMVSILGFNEQDSIYFDFEKTAAFQKREAEDKANVVNYLQEMEQRMQNEIAVAEKYNIPYNNTAIQSSSNGLNLLAEKMGKNSENLQKFSKWLAAQRKNNSRR
;
A
#
# COMPACT_ATOMS: atom_id res chain seq x y z
N MET A 1 -4.91 13.74 -44.96
CA MET A 1 -4.64 14.06 -43.54
C MET A 1 -5.89 13.73 -42.73
N GLY A 2 -5.83 12.71 -41.87
CA GLY A 2 -6.96 12.31 -41.02
C GLY A 2 -6.40 11.71 -39.74
N GLN A 3 -6.32 12.54 -38.69
CA GLN A 3 -5.80 12.14 -37.38
C GLN A 3 -6.74 11.12 -36.73
N LYS A 4 -6.16 9.96 -36.40
CA LYS A 4 -6.78 8.91 -35.58
C LYS A 4 -6.83 9.40 -34.13
N GLY A 5 -8.03 9.66 -33.63
CA GLY A 5 -8.29 9.97 -32.22
C GLY A 5 -8.04 8.76 -31.30
N SER A 6 -7.23 9.00 -30.28
CA SER A 6 -6.80 8.05 -29.24
C SER A 6 -7.97 7.53 -28.38
N LYS A 7 -7.94 6.22 -28.07
CA LYS A 7 -8.87 5.49 -27.17
C LYS A 7 -8.95 6.08 -25.74
N TYR A 8 -8.05 6.98 -25.36
CA TYR A 8 -8.08 7.67 -24.06
C TYR A 8 -9.17 8.76 -23.95
N ALA A 9 -9.70 9.26 -25.06
CA ALA A 9 -10.74 10.30 -25.04
C ALA A 9 -12.16 9.75 -24.75
N ARG A 10 -12.45 8.48 -25.08
CA ARG A 10 -13.82 7.92 -24.90
C ARG A 10 -14.13 7.46 -23.47
N LYS A 11 -13.13 7.17 -22.64
CA LYS A 11 -13.36 6.76 -21.24
C LYS A 11 -13.70 7.95 -20.33
N HIS A 12 -13.24 9.16 -20.69
CA HIS A 12 -13.61 10.40 -20.00
C HIS A 12 -14.98 10.95 -20.44
N LEU A 13 -15.40 10.72 -21.69
CA LEU A 13 -16.72 11.18 -22.17
C LEU A 13 -17.90 10.32 -21.67
N LEU A 14 -17.71 9.01 -21.53
CA LEU A 14 -18.77 8.14 -20.97
C LEU A 14 -18.98 8.38 -19.46
N GLN A 15 -17.94 8.75 -18.72
CA GLN A 15 -18.07 9.18 -17.31
C GLN A 15 -18.69 10.56 -17.14
N GLN A 16 -18.64 11.43 -18.16
CA GLN A 16 -19.30 12.74 -18.10
C GLN A 16 -20.80 12.69 -18.42
N ASN A 17 -21.24 11.78 -19.29
CA ASN A 17 -22.65 11.71 -19.69
C ASN A 17 -23.53 10.87 -18.73
N GLU A 18 -22.99 9.85 -18.04
CA GLU A 18 -23.74 9.16 -16.98
C GLU A 18 -23.81 9.96 -15.66
N ALA A 19 -22.88 10.90 -15.46
CA ALA A 19 -22.94 11.86 -14.35
C ALA A 19 -23.96 13.02 -14.58
N ALA A 20 -24.48 13.16 -15.81
CA ALA A 20 -25.40 14.24 -16.15
C ALA A 20 -26.89 13.90 -15.93
N ALA A 21 -27.25 12.62 -15.75
CA ALA A 21 -28.65 12.18 -15.60
C ALA A 21 -29.07 11.80 -14.16
N GLN A 22 -28.18 11.97 -13.16
CA GLN A 22 -28.53 11.83 -11.72
C GLN A 22 -28.45 13.16 -10.97
N LYS A 23 -28.71 14.28 -11.66
CA LYS A 23 -28.94 15.59 -11.04
C LYS A 23 -30.44 15.92 -11.02
N SER A 24 -31.20 15.27 -10.14
CA SER A 24 -32.49 15.82 -9.69
C SER A 24 -32.94 15.22 -8.35
N ALA A 25 -32.08 15.33 -7.35
CA ALA A 25 -32.47 15.55 -5.94
C ALA A 25 -31.24 16.17 -5.27
N GLN A 26 -31.27 17.50 -5.05
CA GLN A 26 -30.11 18.28 -4.63
C GLN A 26 -29.64 17.95 -3.21
N PRO A 27 -28.38 17.51 -3.00
CA PRO A 27 -27.76 17.41 -1.67
C PRO A 27 -27.18 18.75 -1.19
N HIS A 28 -27.11 19.77 -2.06
CA HIS A 28 -26.39 21.02 -1.79
C HIS A 28 -27.13 22.01 -0.88
N GLN A 29 -28.46 21.90 -0.72
CA GLN A 29 -29.23 22.80 0.14
C GLN A 29 -29.20 22.38 1.62
N VAL A 30 -29.15 21.08 1.93
CA VAL A 30 -29.06 20.60 3.33
C VAL A 30 -27.65 20.78 3.93
N LEU A 31 -26.61 20.86 3.08
CA LEU A 31 -25.23 21.12 3.50
C LEU A 31 -24.96 22.60 3.78
N LYS A 32 -25.57 23.53 3.03
CA LYS A 32 -25.32 24.98 3.21
C LYS A 32 -25.79 25.52 4.56
N ASP A 33 -26.87 24.97 5.11
CA ASP A 33 -27.42 25.42 6.40
C ASP A 33 -26.71 24.79 7.62
N ARG A 34 -25.88 23.76 7.43
CA ARG A 34 -25.01 23.17 8.50
C ARG A 34 -23.55 23.67 8.43
N LEU A 35 -23.11 24.17 7.28
CA LEU A 35 -21.75 24.66 7.05
C LEU A 35 -21.48 26.05 7.65
N SER A 36 -22.48 26.84 8.04
CA SER A 36 -22.26 28.14 8.70
C SER A 36 -21.74 27.99 10.13
N ASP A 37 -22.30 27.03 10.86
CA ASP A 37 -22.05 26.86 12.29
C ASP A 37 -20.70 26.16 12.53
N ASP A 38 -20.39 25.15 11.72
CA ASP A 38 -19.09 24.47 11.74
C ASP A 38 -17.93 25.44 11.45
N ASN A 39 -18.11 26.37 10.49
CA ASN A 39 -17.11 27.38 10.16
C ASN A 39 -16.91 28.39 11.30
N GLN A 40 -17.99 28.79 11.99
CA GLN A 40 -17.89 29.70 13.13
C GLN A 40 -17.21 29.02 14.32
N ILE A 41 -17.57 27.78 14.65
CA ILE A 41 -16.93 27.01 15.73
C ILE A 41 -15.45 26.81 15.44
N ILE A 42 -15.09 26.46 14.20
CA ILE A 42 -13.69 26.36 13.76
C ILE A 42 -13.00 27.70 13.94
N TRP A 43 -13.58 28.79 13.45
CA TRP A 43 -13.01 30.13 13.57
C TRP A 43 -12.76 30.56 15.03
N ASP A 44 -13.71 30.28 15.91
CA ASP A 44 -13.61 30.61 17.33
C ASP A 44 -12.49 29.82 18.04
N ILE A 45 -12.27 28.57 17.65
CA ILE A 45 -11.16 27.75 18.18
C ILE A 45 -9.83 28.23 17.62
N LEU A 46 -9.77 28.55 16.32
CA LEU A 46 -8.55 29.03 15.67
C LEU A 46 -8.01 30.30 16.31
N CYS A 47 -8.89 31.20 16.73
CA CYS A 47 -8.50 32.47 17.34
C CYS A 47 -8.08 32.38 18.83
N GLU A 48 -8.08 31.19 19.44
CA GLU A 48 -7.74 30.98 20.85
C GLU A 48 -6.44 30.19 21.06
N PRO A 49 -5.29 30.85 21.33
CA PRO A 49 -4.00 30.18 21.44
C PRO A 49 -3.83 29.28 22.67
N ASN A 50 -4.47 29.63 23.80
CA ASN A 50 -4.14 29.06 25.11
C ASN A 50 -4.88 27.75 25.44
N ASN A 51 -6.01 27.45 24.78
CA ASN A 51 -6.85 26.27 25.06
C ASN A 51 -7.16 25.45 23.80
N PHE A 52 -6.38 25.62 22.74
CA PHE A 52 -6.65 25.05 21.42
C PHE A 52 -6.80 23.52 21.46
N GLU A 53 -5.85 22.80 22.05
CA GLU A 53 -5.85 21.33 22.07
C GLU A 53 -7.10 20.77 22.75
N GLU A 54 -7.46 21.32 23.91
CA GLU A 54 -8.66 20.89 24.64
C GLU A 54 -9.94 21.12 23.82
N ARG A 55 -10.05 22.29 23.16
CA ARG A 55 -11.22 22.58 22.31
C ARG A 55 -11.23 21.74 21.03
N PHE A 56 -10.08 21.51 20.41
CA PHE A 56 -9.93 20.64 19.26
C PHE A 56 -10.35 19.20 19.59
N LEU A 57 -9.91 18.66 20.73
CA LEU A 57 -10.28 17.31 21.15
C LEU A 57 -11.77 17.15 21.51
N LYS A 58 -12.46 18.26 21.87
CA LYS A 58 -13.93 18.28 22.08
C LYS A 58 -14.74 18.29 20.78
N LEU A 59 -14.13 18.58 19.64
CA LEU A 59 -14.80 18.51 18.35
C LEU A 59 -15.15 17.06 17.99
N SER A 60 -16.20 16.88 17.19
CA SER A 60 -16.45 15.58 16.57
C SER A 60 -15.28 15.21 15.64
N TYR A 61 -15.03 13.91 15.46
CA TYR A 61 -13.94 13.44 14.60
C TYR A 61 -13.97 14.01 13.16
N PRO A 62 -15.14 14.15 12.49
CA PRO A 62 -15.21 14.84 11.20
C PRO A 62 -14.80 16.33 11.27
N GLN A 63 -15.17 17.03 12.34
CA GLN A 63 -14.78 18.44 12.56
C GLN A 63 -13.29 18.58 12.85
N GLN A 64 -12.68 17.62 13.57
CA GLN A 64 -11.22 17.58 13.77
C GLN A 64 -10.49 17.45 12.43
N ILE A 65 -10.94 16.54 11.57
CA ILE A 65 -10.39 16.38 10.22
C ILE A 65 -10.56 17.66 9.39
N LEU A 66 -11.73 18.29 9.45
CA LEU A 66 -11.98 19.55 8.75
C LEU A 66 -11.05 20.67 9.23
N MET A 67 -10.90 20.84 10.54
CA MET A 67 -9.99 21.82 11.16
C MET A 67 -8.56 21.65 10.66
N VAL A 68 -8.03 20.42 10.65
CA VAL A 68 -6.69 20.10 10.13
C VAL A 68 -6.53 20.57 8.69
N VAL A 69 -7.50 20.25 7.83
CA VAL A 69 -7.47 20.65 6.41
C VAL A 69 -7.52 22.17 6.28
N THR A 70 -8.41 22.83 7.03
CA THR A 70 -8.54 24.29 7.03
C THR A 70 -7.26 24.99 7.48
N LEU A 71 -6.65 24.54 8.57
CA LEU A 71 -5.39 25.04 9.08
C LEU A 71 -4.27 24.92 8.04
N HIS A 72 -4.12 23.74 7.45
CA HIS A 72 -3.13 23.50 6.41
C HIS A 72 -3.34 24.41 5.19
N ASP A 73 -4.60 24.60 4.76
CA ASP A 73 -4.93 25.47 3.63
C ASP A 73 -4.60 26.94 3.91
N ILE A 74 -4.80 27.42 5.15
CA ILE A 74 -4.41 28.77 5.59
C ILE A 74 -2.89 28.94 5.44
N VAL A 75 -2.11 28.02 6.03
CA VAL A 75 -0.64 28.05 5.98
C VAL A 75 -0.14 28.00 4.53
N LYS A 76 -0.64 27.06 3.72
CA LYS A 76 -0.25 26.93 2.31
C LYS A 76 -0.66 28.13 1.45
N ASN A 77 -1.77 28.79 1.75
CA ASN A 77 -2.14 30.01 1.05
C ASN A 77 -1.18 31.16 1.38
N GLN A 78 -0.79 31.30 2.65
CA GLN A 78 0.20 32.30 3.06
C GLN A 78 1.59 32.05 2.45
N GLU A 79 2.03 30.78 2.35
CA GLU A 79 3.28 30.41 1.64
C GLU A 79 3.25 30.83 0.17
N ARG A 80 2.11 30.62 -0.51
CA ARG A 80 1.96 30.92 -1.96
C ARG A 80 1.73 32.39 -2.26
N ASN A 81 0.96 33.06 -1.40
CA ASN A 81 0.54 34.44 -1.56
C ASN A 81 0.83 35.21 -0.26
N PRO A 82 2.08 35.60 0.01
CA PRO A 82 2.44 36.20 1.30
C PRO A 82 1.68 37.50 1.58
N GLN A 83 0.78 37.44 2.56
CA GLN A 83 0.06 38.61 3.06
C GLN A 83 0.83 39.23 4.24
N ARG A 84 0.56 40.50 4.58
CA ARG A 84 1.21 41.22 5.70
C ARG A 84 0.20 41.58 6.79
N GLY A 85 0.70 41.98 7.95
CA GLY A 85 -0.13 42.46 9.06
C GLY A 85 -0.91 41.31 9.71
N THR A 86 -2.18 41.54 10.02
CA THR A 86 -3.03 40.58 10.75
C THR A 86 -3.15 39.23 10.04
N ALA A 87 -3.20 39.21 8.71
CA ALA A 87 -3.29 37.97 7.94
C ALA A 87 -2.05 37.07 8.09
N ALA A 88 -0.85 37.66 8.14
CA ALA A 88 0.38 36.92 8.39
C ALA A 88 0.36 36.29 9.80
N LYS A 89 0.03 37.10 10.81
CA LYS A 89 -0.07 36.62 12.20
C LYS A 89 -1.09 35.50 12.39
N PHE A 90 -2.19 35.54 11.63
CA PHE A 90 -3.20 34.49 11.66
C PHE A 90 -2.69 33.18 11.03
N ALA A 91 -1.90 33.27 9.96
CA ALA A 91 -1.26 32.11 9.38
C ALA A 91 -0.18 31.51 10.30
N ASP A 92 0.60 32.36 10.98
CA ASP A 92 1.58 31.91 12.00
C ASP A 92 0.85 31.13 13.13
N LEU A 93 -0.28 31.66 13.61
CA LEU A 93 -1.10 30.97 14.61
C LEU A 93 -1.67 29.64 14.10
N ALA A 94 -2.07 29.57 12.82
CA ALA A 94 -2.53 28.33 12.21
C ALA A 94 -1.42 27.26 12.15
N ASP A 95 -0.18 27.69 11.87
CA ASP A 95 0.99 26.79 11.87
C ASP A 95 1.29 26.25 13.27
N GLU A 96 1.28 27.12 14.30
CA GLU A 96 1.42 26.71 15.71
C GLU A 96 0.35 25.69 16.14
N HIS A 97 -0.89 25.86 15.67
CA HIS A 97 -1.97 24.92 15.96
C HIS A 97 -1.80 23.58 15.26
N LEU A 98 -1.28 23.55 14.02
CA LEU A 98 -0.92 22.31 13.34
C LEU A 98 0.18 21.56 14.09
N GLU A 99 1.23 22.26 14.54
CA GLU A 99 2.28 21.66 15.36
C GLU A 99 1.72 20.99 16.62
N LYS A 100 0.79 21.65 17.32
CA LYS A 100 0.09 21.06 18.47
C LYS A 100 -0.66 19.77 18.09
N ILE A 101 -1.38 19.75 16.96
CA ILE A 101 -2.06 18.55 16.47
C ILE A 101 -1.07 17.43 16.15
N HIS A 102 0.08 17.76 15.56
CA HIS A 102 1.14 16.80 15.27
C HIS A 102 1.62 16.09 16.54
N LEU A 103 1.85 16.86 17.61
CA LEU A 103 2.22 16.35 18.93
C LEU A 103 1.16 15.41 19.52
N LEU A 104 -0.14 15.74 19.39
CA LEU A 104 -1.24 14.87 19.88
C LEU A 104 -1.22 13.46 19.26
N THR A 105 -0.72 13.34 18.03
CA THR A 105 -0.64 12.06 17.30
C THR A 105 0.75 11.44 17.31
N ASP A 106 1.65 11.92 18.17
CA ASP A 106 3.08 11.55 18.20
C ASP A 106 3.70 11.52 16.80
N SER A 107 3.43 12.59 16.04
CA SER A 107 3.84 12.74 14.65
C SER A 107 4.59 14.06 14.48
N GLN A 108 5.43 14.14 13.45
CA GLN A 108 6.16 15.36 13.12
C GLN A 108 6.32 15.51 11.61
N ILE A 109 6.38 16.76 11.17
CA ILE A 109 6.73 17.06 9.79
C ILE A 109 8.24 16.84 9.64
N ASP A 110 8.58 15.93 8.74
CA ASP A 110 9.94 15.68 8.33
C ASP A 110 10.19 16.42 7.01
N ASN A 111 11.20 17.29 7.03
CA ASN A 111 11.69 18.03 5.89
C ASN A 111 13.08 17.51 5.58
N GLY A 112 13.33 17.07 4.34
CA GLY A 112 14.71 16.81 3.96
C GLY A 112 14.94 16.45 2.51
N ASP A 113 16.23 16.45 2.17
CA ASP A 113 16.77 16.06 0.89
C ASP A 113 17.21 14.59 0.96
N PHE A 114 16.35 13.69 0.49
CA PHE A 114 16.56 12.25 0.64
C PHE A 114 16.85 11.56 -0.68
N GLU A 115 17.66 10.51 -0.64
CA GLU A 115 17.91 9.68 -1.82
C GLU A 115 16.61 9.00 -2.28
N PRO A 116 16.12 9.27 -3.49
CA PRO A 116 14.90 8.65 -4.00
C PRO A 116 15.04 7.14 -4.08
N LEU A 117 13.98 6.39 -3.73
CA LEU A 117 13.83 5.03 -4.24
C LEU A 117 13.50 5.04 -5.73
N ALA A 118 14.16 4.18 -6.50
CA ALA A 118 13.81 3.90 -7.88
C ALA A 118 12.42 3.26 -7.93
N ASP A 119 11.74 3.41 -9.08
CA ASP A 119 10.40 2.83 -9.27
C ASP A 119 10.37 1.31 -9.12
N ASP A 120 11.48 0.65 -9.44
CA ASP A 120 11.66 -0.78 -9.26
C ASP A 120 11.69 -1.16 -7.77
N GLU A 121 12.41 -0.42 -6.92
CA GLU A 121 12.45 -0.64 -5.47
C GLU A 121 11.05 -0.48 -4.86
N LYS A 122 10.36 0.62 -5.18
CA LYS A 122 8.98 0.89 -4.74
C LYS A 122 8.01 -0.22 -5.16
N ARG A 123 8.19 -0.75 -6.38
CA ARG A 123 7.36 -1.82 -6.93
C ARG A 123 7.55 -3.12 -6.17
N ILE A 124 8.79 -3.52 -5.89
CA ILE A 124 9.09 -4.75 -5.16
C ILE A 124 8.49 -4.68 -3.75
N ILE A 125 8.67 -3.57 -3.05
CA ILE A 125 8.08 -3.32 -1.71
C ILE A 125 6.55 -3.45 -1.76
N ARG A 126 5.89 -2.84 -2.77
CA ARG A 126 4.44 -2.94 -2.93
C ARG A 126 3.99 -4.37 -3.22
N MET A 127 4.71 -5.09 -4.08
CA MET A 127 4.38 -6.48 -4.42
C MET A 127 4.45 -7.39 -3.20
N ASP A 128 5.50 -7.25 -2.38
CA ASP A 128 5.66 -8.00 -1.13
C ASP A 128 4.54 -7.69 -0.12
N CYS A 129 4.22 -6.41 0.07
CA CYS A 129 3.17 -5.98 1.01
C CYS A 129 1.78 -6.55 0.64
N TYR A 130 1.39 -6.50 -0.64
CA TYR A 130 0.07 -6.93 -1.10
C TYR A 130 0.00 -8.39 -1.59
N GLY A 131 1.14 -9.03 -1.86
CA GLY A 131 1.23 -10.40 -2.38
C GLY A 131 0.60 -10.62 -3.75
N LYS A 132 0.43 -9.55 -4.54
CA LYS A 132 -0.22 -9.59 -5.86
C LYS A 132 0.49 -8.73 -6.89
N ILE A 133 0.34 -9.10 -8.15
CA ILE A 133 0.93 -8.37 -9.28
C ILE A 133 -0.02 -8.32 -10.49
N ASN A 134 -0.03 -7.19 -11.19
CA ASN A 134 -0.75 -7.03 -12.46
C ASN A 134 0.14 -7.42 -13.64
N LYS A 135 -0.48 -7.85 -14.75
CA LYS A 135 0.22 -8.10 -16.02
C LYS A 135 1.06 -6.90 -16.44
N ARG A 136 2.30 -7.13 -16.86
CA ARG A 136 3.16 -6.08 -17.39
C ARG A 136 2.85 -5.85 -18.88
N PRO A 137 2.61 -4.60 -19.33
CA PRO A 137 2.54 -4.28 -20.73
C PRO A 137 3.86 -4.58 -21.45
N ASP A 138 3.78 -5.05 -22.69
CA ASP A 138 4.96 -5.44 -23.46
C ASP A 138 6.01 -4.31 -23.58
N HIS A 139 5.58 -3.04 -23.73
CA HIS A 139 6.49 -1.90 -23.82
C HIS A 139 7.34 -1.65 -22.56
N GLN A 140 7.02 -2.31 -21.43
CA GLN A 140 7.76 -2.19 -20.17
C GLN A 140 8.76 -3.33 -19.96
N LEU A 141 8.80 -4.32 -20.86
CA LEU A 141 9.70 -5.46 -20.80
C LEU A 141 11.01 -5.17 -21.54
N SER A 142 12.11 -5.74 -21.06
CA SER A 142 13.43 -5.51 -21.64
C SER A 142 13.56 -6.19 -23.01
N PRO A 143 14.33 -5.59 -23.94
CA PRO A 143 14.59 -6.16 -25.26
C PRO A 143 15.24 -7.55 -25.21
N LEU A 144 16.21 -7.74 -24.31
CA LEU A 144 16.89 -9.01 -24.12
C LEU A 144 15.94 -10.09 -23.59
N TYR A 145 15.09 -9.76 -22.61
CA TYR A 145 14.07 -10.70 -22.16
C TYR A 145 13.11 -11.08 -23.28
N LYS A 146 12.62 -10.11 -24.08
CA LYS A 146 11.77 -10.41 -25.25
C LYS A 146 12.47 -11.30 -26.27
N TYR A 147 13.76 -11.09 -26.52
CA TYR A 147 14.55 -11.93 -27.39
C TYR A 147 14.60 -13.37 -26.83
N PHE A 148 14.96 -13.57 -25.57
CA PHE A 148 15.08 -14.91 -24.98
C PHE A 148 13.73 -15.60 -24.75
N ASN A 149 12.65 -14.84 -24.58
CA ASN A 149 11.30 -15.38 -24.42
C ASN A 149 10.64 -15.76 -25.76
N ALA A 150 11.25 -15.39 -26.90
CA ALA A 150 10.75 -15.79 -28.22
C ALA A 150 10.98 -17.30 -28.45
N PRO A 151 9.97 -18.08 -28.89
CA PRO A 151 10.10 -19.53 -29.05
C PRO A 151 11.28 -19.99 -29.93
N LYS A 152 11.61 -19.20 -30.96
CA LYS A 152 12.75 -19.46 -31.87
C LYS A 152 14.12 -19.40 -31.18
N ASN A 153 14.21 -18.76 -30.03
CA ASN A 153 15.43 -18.58 -29.25
C ASN A 153 15.42 -19.45 -27.97
N ALA A 154 14.42 -20.33 -27.83
CA ALA A 154 14.38 -21.29 -26.73
C ALA A 154 15.58 -22.24 -26.84
N VAL A 155 16.16 -22.58 -25.69
CA VAL A 155 17.30 -23.51 -25.62
C VAL A 155 16.98 -24.63 -24.67
N THR A 156 17.42 -25.85 -25.00
CA THR A 156 17.32 -26.97 -24.07
C THR A 156 18.41 -26.81 -23.01
N ALA A 157 18.00 -26.43 -21.80
CA ALA A 157 18.89 -26.21 -20.67
C ALA A 157 18.55 -27.17 -19.53
N LYS A 158 19.51 -27.48 -18.66
CA LYS A 158 19.24 -28.30 -17.46
C LYS A 158 18.53 -27.46 -16.40
N PHE A 159 17.64 -28.07 -15.61
CA PHE A 159 16.99 -27.36 -14.50
C PHE A 159 17.98 -26.73 -13.51
N SER A 160 19.15 -27.36 -13.30
CA SER A 160 20.22 -26.83 -12.45
C SER A 160 20.83 -25.51 -12.96
N GLU A 161 20.77 -25.24 -14.26
CA GLU A 161 21.33 -24.02 -14.88
C GLU A 161 20.47 -22.77 -14.59
N TYR A 162 19.22 -22.95 -14.17
CA TYR A 162 18.33 -21.86 -13.76
C TYR A 162 18.57 -21.47 -12.30
N ASP A 163 19.79 -21.10 -11.95
CA ASP A 163 20.10 -20.57 -10.63
C ASP A 163 19.78 -19.08 -10.56
N LEU A 164 18.76 -18.73 -9.76
CA LEU A 164 18.29 -17.36 -9.63
C LEU A 164 19.28 -16.49 -8.84
N ASP A 165 20.21 -17.06 -8.07
CA ASP A 165 21.23 -16.29 -7.36
C ASP A 165 22.26 -15.66 -8.30
N ASN A 166 22.35 -16.14 -9.55
CA ASN A 166 23.11 -15.52 -10.62
C ASN A 166 22.44 -14.29 -11.25
N SER A 167 21.21 -13.96 -10.83
CA SER A 167 20.48 -12.80 -11.32
C SER A 167 20.59 -11.61 -10.37
N PRO A 168 21.21 -10.50 -10.78
CA PRO A 168 21.30 -9.33 -9.93
C PRO A 168 19.93 -8.77 -9.53
N SER A 169 18.99 -8.71 -10.47
CA SER A 169 17.61 -8.27 -10.16
C SER A 169 16.89 -9.22 -9.22
N TRP A 170 17.05 -10.55 -9.35
CA TRP A 170 16.43 -11.49 -8.41
C TRP A 170 17.01 -11.37 -7.00
N ARG A 171 18.31 -11.10 -6.84
CA ARG A 171 18.91 -10.87 -5.51
C ARG A 171 18.23 -9.72 -4.76
N VAL A 172 17.79 -8.68 -5.47
CA VAL A 172 16.98 -7.59 -4.90
C VAL A 172 15.60 -8.11 -4.42
N PHE A 173 14.92 -8.96 -5.20
CA PHE A 173 13.68 -9.61 -4.75
C PHE A 173 13.93 -10.54 -3.54
N LYS A 174 15.03 -11.30 -3.54
CA LYS A 174 15.35 -12.32 -2.52
C LYS A 174 15.51 -11.73 -1.11
N GLN A 175 15.71 -10.41 -0.98
CA GLN A 175 15.67 -9.71 0.30
C GLN A 175 14.37 -9.98 1.08
N PHE A 176 13.25 -10.25 0.40
CA PHE A 176 11.95 -10.47 1.04
C PHE A 176 11.58 -11.96 1.11
N GLU A 177 11.09 -12.40 2.28
CA GLU A 177 10.59 -13.77 2.52
C GLU A 177 9.60 -14.24 1.45
N SER A 178 8.70 -13.36 1.02
CA SER A 178 7.68 -13.68 0.03
C SER A 178 8.27 -14.16 -1.30
N PHE A 179 9.32 -13.49 -1.79
CA PHE A 179 9.97 -13.86 -3.05
C PHE A 179 10.84 -15.10 -2.91
N ARG A 180 11.51 -15.28 -1.76
CA ARG A 180 12.22 -16.54 -1.46
C ARG A 180 11.28 -17.74 -1.52
N SER A 181 10.07 -17.61 -0.97
CA SER A 181 9.09 -18.69 -0.95
C SER A 181 8.59 -19.13 -2.34
N ILE A 182 8.68 -18.26 -3.35
CA ILE A 182 8.24 -18.55 -4.73
C ILE A 182 9.39 -18.84 -5.70
N ALA A 183 10.64 -18.74 -5.26
CA ALA A 183 11.83 -18.90 -6.11
C ALA A 183 11.81 -20.20 -6.92
N GLY A 184 11.45 -21.33 -6.30
CA GLY A 184 11.36 -22.62 -6.98
C GLY A 184 10.31 -22.66 -8.09
N LYS A 185 9.16 -22.00 -7.90
CA LYS A 185 8.09 -21.93 -8.92
C LYS A 185 8.48 -21.02 -10.08
N VAL A 186 9.12 -19.89 -9.79
CA VAL A 186 9.68 -18.97 -10.80
C VAL A 186 10.74 -19.69 -11.63
N LYS A 187 11.68 -20.37 -10.98
CA LYS A 187 12.70 -21.22 -11.62
C LYS A 187 12.07 -22.28 -12.53
N TYR A 188 11.06 -23.00 -12.04
CA TYR A 188 10.34 -24.00 -12.81
C TYR A 188 9.61 -23.41 -14.02
N TYR A 189 9.01 -22.23 -13.90
CA TYR A 189 8.39 -21.54 -15.03
C TYR A 189 9.42 -21.21 -16.12
N LEU A 190 10.56 -20.63 -15.74
CA LEU A 190 11.65 -20.29 -16.68
C LEU A 190 12.16 -21.52 -17.42
N TYR A 191 12.39 -22.62 -16.70
CA TYR A 191 12.78 -23.92 -17.26
C TYR A 191 11.73 -24.51 -18.20
N LYS A 192 10.45 -24.54 -17.78
CA LYS A 192 9.35 -25.04 -18.61
C LYS A 192 9.18 -24.25 -19.89
N LYS A 193 9.45 -22.94 -19.85
CA LYS A 193 9.44 -22.05 -21.01
C LYS A 193 10.71 -22.14 -21.85
N GLN A 194 11.72 -22.89 -21.42
CA GLN A 194 13.02 -23.04 -22.09
C GLN A 194 13.66 -21.68 -22.39
N ILE A 195 13.43 -20.70 -21.50
CA ILE A 195 14.07 -19.38 -21.57
C ILE A 195 15.56 -19.60 -21.35
N ASN A 196 16.42 -19.03 -22.18
CA ASN A 196 17.86 -19.21 -22.03
C ASN A 196 18.35 -18.81 -20.62
N PRO A 197 19.10 -19.68 -19.89
CA PRO A 197 19.62 -19.35 -18.56
C PRO A 197 20.46 -18.07 -18.51
N ASP A 198 21.15 -17.68 -19.60
CA ASP A 198 21.87 -16.41 -19.63
C ASP A 198 20.95 -15.18 -19.52
N ALA A 199 19.65 -15.33 -19.80
CA ALA A 199 18.65 -14.29 -19.57
C ALA A 199 18.58 -13.87 -18.09
N LEU A 200 18.81 -14.80 -17.15
CA LEU A 200 18.77 -14.53 -15.70
C LEU A 200 19.71 -13.37 -15.31
N LYS A 201 20.86 -13.29 -15.97
CA LYS A 201 21.92 -12.30 -15.68
C LYS A 201 21.52 -10.88 -16.08
N VAL A 202 20.55 -10.73 -16.98
CA VAL A 202 20.20 -9.47 -17.65
C VAL A 202 18.74 -9.04 -17.42
N MET A 203 17.87 -9.98 -17.06
CA MET A 203 16.47 -9.71 -16.75
C MET A 203 16.33 -8.58 -15.72
N THR A 204 15.47 -7.62 -16.05
CA THR A 204 15.13 -6.49 -15.19
C THR A 204 14.09 -6.87 -14.15
N VAL A 205 13.82 -5.97 -13.21
CA VAL A 205 12.70 -6.10 -12.27
C VAL A 205 11.37 -6.26 -13.00
N ASN A 206 11.17 -5.53 -14.11
CA ASN A 206 9.94 -5.63 -14.91
C ASN A 206 9.80 -6.99 -15.62
N ASP A 207 10.90 -7.60 -16.04
CA ASP A 207 10.89 -8.93 -16.65
C ASP A 207 10.53 -9.99 -15.61
N TYR A 208 11.11 -9.90 -14.40
CA TYR A 208 10.71 -10.77 -13.29
C TYR A 208 9.26 -10.55 -12.87
N CYS A 209 8.75 -9.31 -12.89
CA CYS A 209 7.34 -9.06 -12.69
C CYS A 209 6.46 -9.82 -13.68
N ASP A 210 6.81 -9.83 -14.97
CA ASP A 210 6.09 -10.60 -15.99
C ASP A 210 6.20 -12.12 -15.76
N VAL A 211 7.39 -12.61 -15.42
CA VAL A 211 7.60 -14.03 -15.10
C VAL A 211 6.77 -14.46 -13.89
N ILE A 212 6.79 -13.68 -12.80
CA ILE A 212 5.96 -13.94 -11.61
C ILE A 212 4.49 -13.91 -12.00
N TYR A 213 4.03 -12.88 -12.72
CA TYR A 213 2.65 -12.82 -13.18
C TYR A 213 2.25 -14.09 -13.96
N ASN A 214 3.03 -14.51 -14.94
CA ASN A 214 2.71 -15.68 -15.76
C ASN A 214 2.85 -17.02 -15.02
N THR A 215 3.69 -17.08 -13.97
CA THR A 215 3.82 -18.23 -13.09
C THR A 215 2.55 -18.45 -12.25
N PHE A 216 1.90 -17.35 -11.83
CA PHE A 216 0.77 -17.36 -10.89
C PHE A 216 -0.54 -16.83 -11.49
N LYS A 217 -0.61 -16.64 -12.81
CA LYS A 217 -1.79 -16.02 -13.44
C LYS A 217 -3.03 -16.90 -13.22
N PRO A 218 -4.17 -16.30 -12.85
CA PRO A 218 -5.43 -17.02 -12.80
C PRO A 218 -5.89 -17.40 -14.21
N GLU A 219 -6.75 -18.41 -14.32
CA GLU A 219 -7.31 -18.86 -15.61
C GLU A 219 -8.17 -17.77 -16.27
N SER A 220 -8.78 -16.87 -15.49
CA SER A 220 -9.54 -15.74 -16.01
C SER A 220 -8.64 -14.60 -16.49
N GLU A 221 -8.83 -14.15 -17.73
CA GLU A 221 -8.16 -12.96 -18.24
C GLU A 221 -8.58 -11.70 -17.44
N ASN A 222 -7.64 -10.79 -17.20
CA ASN A 222 -7.80 -9.48 -16.52
C ASN A 222 -7.81 -9.45 -14.98
N ARG A 223 -7.38 -10.49 -14.27
CA ARG A 223 -7.16 -10.43 -12.81
C ARG A 223 -5.69 -10.32 -12.45
N ALA A 224 -5.42 -9.65 -11.32
CA ALA A 224 -4.09 -9.66 -10.71
C ALA A 224 -3.70 -11.10 -10.32
N ALA A 225 -2.44 -11.46 -10.52
CA ALA A 225 -1.90 -12.73 -10.06
C ALA A 225 -1.55 -12.63 -8.57
N HIS A 226 -2.12 -13.52 -7.75
CA HIS A 226 -1.77 -13.67 -6.34
C HIS A 226 -0.64 -14.71 -6.24
N PHE A 227 0.57 -14.24 -5.95
CA PHE A 227 1.74 -15.12 -5.84
C PHE A 227 2.05 -15.52 -4.40
N ILE A 228 1.49 -14.79 -3.43
CA ILE A 228 1.45 -15.19 -2.02
C ILE A 228 0.03 -15.64 -1.70
N GLN A 229 -0.11 -16.72 -0.94
CA GLN A 229 -1.42 -17.08 -0.40
C GLN A 229 -1.96 -15.92 0.46
N PRO A 230 -3.26 -15.56 0.36
CA PRO A 230 -3.79 -14.38 1.06
C PRO A 230 -3.51 -14.35 2.57
N ASP A 231 -3.51 -15.51 3.22
CA ASP A 231 -3.23 -15.68 4.66
C ASP A 231 -1.76 -15.44 5.05
N LYS A 232 -0.85 -15.45 4.07
CA LYS A 232 0.60 -15.30 4.26
C LYS A 232 1.16 -13.95 3.86
N ASN A 233 0.37 -13.08 3.23
CA ASN A 233 0.85 -11.73 2.90
C ASN A 233 1.09 -10.92 4.18
N ILE A 234 1.99 -9.94 4.10
CA ILE A 234 2.47 -9.20 5.27
C ILE A 234 1.34 -8.42 5.94
N ARG A 235 0.47 -7.78 5.14
CA ARG A 235 -0.68 -7.05 5.67
C ARG A 235 -1.56 -7.93 6.54
N VAL A 236 -1.92 -9.13 6.06
CA VAL A 236 -2.77 -10.08 6.80
C VAL A 236 -2.05 -10.61 8.04
N ARG A 237 -0.76 -10.94 7.94
CA ARG A 237 0.04 -11.36 9.11
C ARG A 237 0.12 -10.27 10.17
N LEU A 238 0.32 -9.01 9.76
CA LEU A 238 0.36 -7.85 10.65
C LEU A 238 -0.98 -7.71 11.39
N ILE A 239 -2.09 -7.68 10.65
CA ILE A 239 -3.44 -7.53 11.23
C ILE A 239 -3.75 -8.68 12.18
N LYS A 240 -3.48 -9.93 11.79
CA LYS A 240 -3.71 -11.10 12.65
C LYS A 240 -2.88 -11.05 13.93
N THR A 241 -1.63 -10.59 13.84
CA THR A 241 -0.74 -10.46 15.00
C THR A 241 -1.23 -9.33 15.91
N PHE A 242 -1.59 -8.18 15.34
CA PHE A 242 -2.24 -7.08 16.04
C PHE A 242 -3.49 -7.56 16.79
N MET A 243 -4.43 -8.25 16.13
CA MET A 243 -5.64 -8.75 16.78
C MET A 243 -5.39 -9.81 17.85
N ARG A 244 -4.27 -10.55 17.77
CA ARG A 244 -3.90 -11.53 18.80
C ARG A 244 -3.46 -10.85 20.09
N HIS A 245 -2.75 -9.73 19.99
CA HIS A 245 -2.14 -9.05 21.14
C HIS A 245 -2.95 -7.86 21.65
N CYS A 246 -3.61 -7.12 20.75
CA CYS A 246 -4.31 -5.87 21.03
C CYS A 246 -5.82 -5.95 20.73
N GLY A 247 -6.34 -7.12 20.37
CA GLY A 247 -7.71 -7.24 19.85
C GLY A 247 -8.79 -6.78 20.84
N SER A 248 -8.63 -7.07 22.13
CA SER A 248 -9.59 -6.65 23.15
C SER A 248 -9.57 -5.13 23.40
N GLU A 249 -8.38 -4.53 23.38
CA GLU A 249 -8.23 -3.08 23.49
C GLU A 249 -8.85 -2.37 22.28
N PHE A 250 -8.58 -2.89 21.07
CA PHE A 250 -9.16 -2.40 19.84
C PHE A 250 -10.69 -2.49 19.83
N GLU A 251 -11.25 -3.63 20.25
CA GLU A 251 -12.70 -3.80 20.35
C GLU A 251 -13.34 -2.77 21.30
N GLN A 252 -12.73 -2.56 22.47
CA GLN A 252 -13.19 -1.55 23.44
C GLN A 252 -13.07 -0.12 22.90
N GLN A 253 -12.02 0.18 22.12
CA GLN A 253 -11.85 1.46 21.45
C GLN A 253 -12.99 1.72 20.44
N LEU A 254 -13.36 0.73 19.63
CA LEU A 254 -14.48 0.83 18.69
C LEU A 254 -15.81 1.12 19.41
N ILE A 255 -16.08 0.39 20.50
CA ILE A 255 -17.31 0.56 21.30
C ILE A 255 -17.36 1.95 21.93
N ARG A 256 -16.26 2.42 22.53
CA ARG A 256 -16.17 3.79 23.09
C ARG A 256 -16.42 4.88 22.06
N LYS A 257 -16.07 4.61 20.80
CA LYS A 257 -16.34 5.50 19.64
C LYS A 257 -17.76 5.42 19.09
N GLY A 258 -18.66 4.68 19.75
CA GLY A 258 -20.06 4.58 19.37
C GLY A 258 -20.36 3.48 18.35
N SER A 259 -19.42 2.56 18.08
CA SER A 259 -19.75 1.36 17.31
C SER A 259 -20.66 0.43 18.13
N ASP A 260 -21.65 -0.18 17.48
CA ASP A 260 -22.44 -1.24 18.11
C ASP A 260 -21.50 -2.39 18.54
N PRO A 261 -21.60 -2.90 19.78
CA PRO A 261 -20.74 -3.99 20.26
C PRO A 261 -20.72 -5.22 19.36
N ARG A 262 -21.85 -5.55 18.71
CA ARG A 262 -21.95 -6.67 17.77
C ARG A 262 -21.15 -6.39 16.50
N CYS A 263 -21.18 -5.15 16.01
CA CYS A 263 -20.36 -4.69 14.88
C CYS A 263 -18.86 -4.76 15.22
N ALA A 264 -18.47 -4.24 16.39
CA ALA A 264 -17.08 -4.24 16.85
C ALA A 264 -16.53 -5.68 17.01
N ALA A 265 -17.27 -6.55 17.70
CA ALA A 265 -16.92 -7.96 17.86
C ALA A 265 -16.79 -8.68 16.51
N SER A 266 -17.73 -8.44 15.58
CA SER A 266 -17.70 -9.06 14.25
C SER A 266 -16.48 -8.62 13.44
N LEU A 267 -16.15 -7.32 13.44
CA LEU A 267 -14.96 -6.79 12.77
C LEU A 267 -13.69 -7.39 13.37
N CYS A 268 -13.58 -7.40 14.71
CA CYS A 268 -12.43 -7.96 15.41
C CYS A 268 -12.25 -9.46 15.10
N ASN A 269 -13.34 -10.22 15.04
CA ASN A 269 -13.31 -11.62 14.62
C ASN A 269 -12.85 -11.77 13.16
N ALA A 270 -13.38 -10.98 12.23
CA ALA A 270 -12.97 -11.02 10.83
C ALA A 270 -11.48 -10.67 10.63
N MET A 271 -10.99 -9.65 11.32
CA MET A 271 -9.58 -9.28 11.35
C MET A 271 -8.71 -10.40 11.94
N LYS A 272 -9.14 -11.02 13.04
CA LYS A 272 -8.42 -12.12 13.69
C LYS A 272 -8.35 -13.38 12.81
N ARG A 273 -9.45 -13.75 12.15
CA ARG A 273 -9.55 -14.97 11.33
C ARG A 273 -8.92 -14.82 9.96
N PHE A 274 -9.17 -13.69 9.30
CA PHE A 274 -8.86 -13.52 7.89
C PHE A 274 -7.86 -12.39 7.61
N GLY A 275 -7.60 -11.52 8.58
CA GLY A 275 -6.81 -10.30 8.34
C GLY A 275 -7.52 -9.30 7.42
N TYR A 276 -8.85 -9.37 7.35
CA TYR A 276 -9.66 -8.46 6.54
C TYR A 276 -10.08 -7.23 7.33
N THR A 277 -9.99 -6.07 6.69
CA THR A 277 -10.43 -4.78 7.24
C THR A 277 -11.56 -4.12 6.44
N ASP A 278 -12.11 -4.82 5.44
CA ASP A 278 -13.23 -4.32 4.66
C ASP A 278 -14.55 -4.51 5.41
N THR A 279 -15.20 -3.40 5.73
CA THR A 279 -16.47 -3.39 6.47
C THR A 279 -17.68 -3.66 5.57
N ASN A 280 -17.55 -3.51 4.24
CA ASN A 280 -18.68 -3.72 3.32
C ASN A 280 -19.09 -5.20 3.25
N SER A 281 -18.09 -6.09 3.20
CA SER A 281 -18.29 -7.55 3.15
C SER A 281 -18.45 -8.20 4.52
N LEU A 282 -18.39 -7.42 5.61
CA LEU A 282 -18.46 -7.94 6.98
C LEU A 282 -19.85 -8.50 7.29
N ILE A 283 -19.93 -9.76 7.74
CA ILE A 283 -21.15 -10.33 8.31
C ILE A 283 -21.17 -9.95 9.80
N VAL A 284 -22.17 -9.17 10.21
CA VAL A 284 -22.36 -8.80 11.62
C VAL A 284 -23.29 -9.81 12.26
N THR A 285 -22.84 -10.46 13.33
CA THR A 285 -23.58 -11.52 14.01
C THR A 285 -24.07 -11.08 15.39
N GLU A 286 -25.21 -11.60 15.83
CA GLU A 286 -25.64 -11.47 17.22
C GLU A 286 -24.58 -12.07 18.15
N THR A 287 -24.43 -11.47 19.34
CA THR A 287 -23.53 -11.97 20.38
C THR A 287 -24.22 -12.95 21.33
N ASN A 288 -25.56 -12.91 21.38
CA ASN A 288 -26.38 -13.68 22.30
C ASN A 288 -27.54 -14.34 21.53
N TYR A 289 -28.02 -15.48 22.03
CA TYR A 289 -29.17 -16.16 21.46
C TYR A 289 -30.44 -15.32 21.68
N THR A 290 -31.00 -14.80 20.58
CA THR A 290 -32.29 -14.11 20.57
C THR A 290 -33.41 -15.10 20.20
N PRO A 291 -34.69 -14.80 20.51
CA PRO A 291 -35.81 -15.66 20.08
C PRO A 291 -35.81 -15.95 18.58
N ARG A 292 -35.44 -14.93 17.78
CA ARG A 292 -35.28 -15.05 16.34
C ARG A 292 -34.16 -16.02 15.97
N VAL A 293 -32.96 -15.85 16.54
CA VAL A 293 -31.81 -16.72 16.25
C VAL A 293 -32.14 -18.18 16.56
N LEU A 294 -32.78 -18.46 17.69
CA LEU A 294 -33.17 -19.83 18.03
C LEU A 294 -34.19 -20.41 17.04
N THR A 295 -35.17 -19.60 16.60
CA THR A 295 -36.11 -20.00 15.54
C THR A 295 -35.40 -20.28 14.21
N ASP A 296 -34.51 -19.40 13.78
CA ASP A 296 -33.74 -19.52 12.53
C ASP A 296 -32.85 -20.78 12.55
N LEU A 297 -32.19 -21.06 13.69
CA LEU A 297 -31.38 -22.26 13.90
C LEU A 297 -32.22 -23.54 13.90
N ASN A 298 -33.36 -23.55 14.59
CA ASN A 298 -34.25 -24.70 14.63
C ASN A 298 -34.81 -25.04 13.23
N HIS A 299 -35.25 -24.02 12.48
CA HIS A 299 -35.68 -24.20 11.09
C HIS A 299 -34.56 -24.71 10.17
N ALA A 300 -33.31 -24.35 10.46
CA ALA A 300 -32.14 -24.85 9.75
C ALA A 300 -31.67 -26.25 10.23
N GLY A 301 -32.40 -26.88 11.17
CA GLY A 301 -32.15 -28.24 11.65
C GLY A 301 -31.11 -28.37 12.78
N TYR A 302 -30.76 -27.28 13.45
CA TYR A 302 -29.88 -27.33 14.63
C TYR A 302 -30.69 -27.70 15.89
N ASP A 303 -30.13 -28.56 16.73
CA ASP A 303 -30.69 -28.82 18.06
C ASP A 303 -30.47 -27.61 18.97
N VAL A 304 -31.57 -26.93 19.30
CA VAL A 304 -31.59 -25.75 20.16
C VAL A 304 -32.14 -26.03 21.56
N SER A 305 -32.46 -27.29 21.88
CA SER A 305 -33.16 -27.66 23.12
C SER A 305 -32.42 -27.26 24.41
N ALA A 306 -31.09 -27.20 24.37
CA ALA A 306 -30.23 -26.83 25.48
C ALA A 306 -29.91 -25.32 25.56
N LEU A 307 -30.31 -24.51 24.57
CA LEU A 307 -29.94 -23.10 24.44
C LEU A 307 -31.02 -22.20 25.05
N LYS A 308 -30.62 -21.18 25.83
CA LYS A 308 -31.56 -20.21 26.40
C LYS A 308 -31.41 -18.84 25.75
N ILE A 309 -32.55 -18.13 25.67
CA ILE A 309 -32.55 -16.72 25.25
C ILE A 309 -31.65 -15.92 26.20
N GLY A 310 -30.77 -15.10 25.63
CA GLY A 310 -29.80 -14.29 26.37
C GLY A 310 -28.45 -14.96 26.58
N ASP A 311 -28.33 -16.28 26.41
CA ASP A 311 -27.04 -16.97 26.49
C ASP A 311 -26.08 -16.44 25.43
N LYS A 312 -24.80 -16.31 25.79
CA LYS A 312 -23.76 -15.87 24.85
C LYS A 312 -23.57 -16.94 23.77
N ILE A 313 -23.58 -16.54 22.51
CA ILE A 313 -23.28 -17.44 21.40
C ILE A 313 -21.78 -17.75 21.45
N PRO A 314 -21.38 -19.03 21.53
CA PRO A 314 -19.96 -19.39 21.52
C PRO A 314 -19.32 -18.97 20.20
N GLN A 315 -18.18 -18.27 20.27
CA GLN A 315 -17.46 -17.83 19.06
C GLN A 315 -17.09 -19.00 18.14
N ALA A 316 -16.83 -20.18 18.71
CA ALA A 316 -16.58 -21.40 17.95
C ALA A 316 -17.78 -21.78 17.06
N PHE A 317 -19.01 -21.66 17.58
CA PHE A 317 -20.23 -21.93 16.82
C PHE A 317 -20.46 -20.88 15.73
N THR A 318 -20.27 -19.59 16.05
CA THR A 318 -20.32 -18.52 15.04
C THR A 318 -19.33 -18.77 13.91
N ASN A 319 -18.09 -19.18 14.24
CA ASN A 319 -17.06 -19.47 13.26
C ASN A 319 -17.42 -20.67 12.38
N GLN A 320 -17.95 -21.73 12.98
CA GLN A 320 -18.46 -22.90 12.25
C GLN A 320 -19.52 -22.48 11.22
N LEU A 321 -20.52 -21.71 11.63
CA LEU A 321 -21.56 -21.25 10.71
C LEU A 321 -21.03 -20.37 9.59
N ILE A 322 -20.07 -19.48 9.87
CA ILE A 322 -19.43 -18.67 8.83
C ILE A 322 -18.70 -19.56 7.82
N ASP A 323 -17.98 -20.58 8.29
CA ASP A 323 -17.21 -21.49 7.42
C ASP A 323 -18.11 -22.38 6.57
N GLU A 324 -19.31 -22.69 7.06
CA GLU A 324 -20.36 -23.41 6.33
C GLU A 324 -21.18 -22.49 5.39
N ASN A 325 -20.82 -21.20 5.23
CA ASN A 325 -21.62 -20.18 4.52
C ASN A 325 -23.05 -19.99 5.09
N LYS A 326 -23.25 -20.31 6.37
CA LYS A 326 -24.51 -20.19 7.12
C LYS A 326 -24.50 -19.06 8.15
N GLY A 327 -23.50 -18.17 8.12
CA GLY A 327 -23.39 -17.05 9.05
C GLY A 327 -24.60 -16.11 9.06
N PHE A 328 -25.40 -16.09 7.99
CA PHE A 328 -26.65 -15.33 7.90
C PHE A 328 -27.69 -15.75 8.95
N LEU A 329 -27.63 -16.98 9.48
CA LEU A 329 -28.52 -17.45 10.56
C LEU A 329 -28.31 -16.64 11.85
N LEU A 330 -27.12 -16.07 12.03
CA LEU A 330 -26.79 -15.24 13.19
C LEU A 330 -26.82 -13.74 12.87
N LEU A 331 -27.27 -13.32 11.69
CA LEU A 331 -27.18 -11.91 11.26
C LEU A 331 -27.79 -10.95 12.31
N ALA A 332 -27.02 -10.01 12.81
CA ALA A 332 -27.50 -9.05 13.80
C ALA A 332 -28.50 -8.06 13.19
N ARG A 333 -29.54 -7.72 13.96
CA ARG A 333 -30.58 -6.78 13.55
C ARG A 333 -30.79 -5.66 14.56
N ASP A 334 -31.26 -4.52 14.07
CA ASP A 334 -31.74 -3.42 14.88
C ASP A 334 -33.14 -3.71 15.46
N GLU A 335 -33.66 -2.78 16.25
CA GLU A 335 -34.99 -2.89 16.87
C GLU A 335 -36.14 -3.00 15.85
N LYS A 336 -35.93 -2.53 14.61
CA LYS A 336 -36.89 -2.60 13.52
C LYS A 336 -36.75 -3.89 12.70
N GLY A 337 -35.81 -4.75 13.04
CA GLY A 337 -35.53 -5.99 12.33
C GLY A 337 -34.69 -5.81 11.07
N ALA A 338 -34.13 -4.63 10.81
CA ALA A 338 -33.21 -4.39 9.70
C ALA A 338 -31.78 -4.84 10.08
N PRO A 339 -30.92 -5.24 9.12
CA PRO A 339 -29.51 -5.50 9.38
C PRO A 339 -28.84 -4.28 10.04
N LEU A 340 -27.96 -4.52 11.02
CA LEU A 340 -27.27 -3.43 11.70
C LEU A 340 -26.47 -2.55 10.73
N ASP A 341 -26.52 -1.25 11.00
CA ASP A 341 -25.68 -0.28 10.33
C ASP A 341 -24.21 -0.47 10.75
N LYS A 342 -23.34 -0.48 9.74
CA LYS A 342 -21.89 -0.64 9.89
C LYS A 342 -21.15 0.68 9.65
N SER A 343 -21.87 1.77 9.38
CA SER A 343 -21.29 3.07 9.04
C SER A 343 -20.42 3.65 10.15
N SER A 344 -20.67 3.27 11.41
CA SER A 344 -19.87 3.65 12.58
C SER A 344 -18.53 2.92 12.70
N LEU A 345 -18.33 1.81 11.98
CA LEU A 345 -17.04 1.12 11.98
C LEU A 345 -16.02 1.88 11.13
N PRO A 346 -14.75 1.98 11.59
CA PRO A 346 -13.70 2.65 10.85
C PRO A 346 -13.37 1.89 9.57
N LYS A 347 -12.93 2.63 8.55
CA LYS A 347 -12.40 2.04 7.32
C LYS A 347 -10.90 1.99 7.44
N LEU A 348 -10.38 0.85 7.92
CA LEU A 348 -8.95 0.73 8.21
C LEU A 348 -8.12 0.53 6.95
N GLU A 349 -7.10 1.37 6.83
CA GLU A 349 -6.07 1.34 5.80
C GLU A 349 -4.70 1.08 6.44
N LEU A 350 -3.74 0.64 5.62
CA LEU A 350 -2.37 0.40 6.06
C LEU A 350 -1.51 1.56 5.55
N HIS A 351 -0.83 2.25 6.45
CA HIS A 351 0.08 3.35 6.18
C HIS A 351 1.52 2.99 6.59
N HIS A 352 2.50 3.60 5.93
CA HIS A 352 3.90 3.54 6.35
C HIS A 352 4.19 4.73 7.26
N LYS A 353 4.68 4.48 8.48
CA LYS A 353 4.97 5.52 9.49
C LYS A 353 5.95 6.57 9.02
N HIS A 354 6.90 6.12 8.21
CA HIS A 354 7.93 6.93 7.59
C HIS A 354 7.75 6.82 6.08
N ALA A 355 8.20 7.82 5.31
CA ALA A 355 8.39 7.58 3.87
C ALA A 355 9.21 6.30 3.66
N VAL A 356 8.75 5.48 2.72
CA VAL A 356 9.40 4.20 2.38
C VAL A 356 10.90 4.40 2.07
N GLN A 357 11.27 5.58 1.55
CA GLN A 357 12.66 5.97 1.30
C GLN A 357 13.54 5.98 2.56
N PHE A 358 13.01 6.41 3.72
CA PHE A 358 13.75 6.42 4.98
C PHE A 358 14.13 5.02 5.42
N THR A 359 13.17 4.10 5.29
CA THR A 359 13.31 2.71 5.78
C THR A 359 14.23 1.84 4.91
N ALA A 360 14.42 2.23 3.65
CA ALA A 360 15.15 1.47 2.65
C ALA A 360 16.52 2.09 2.28
N SER A 361 16.91 3.20 2.93
CA SER A 361 18.24 3.79 2.79
C SER A 361 19.32 2.72 3.02
N ASN A 362 20.33 2.66 2.14
CA ASN A 362 21.42 1.65 2.12
C ASN A 362 21.08 0.24 1.60
N GLY A 363 19.94 0.05 0.90
CA GLY A 363 19.68 -1.19 0.16
C GLY A 363 18.96 -2.28 0.95
N TYR A 364 18.49 -2.01 2.17
CA TYR A 364 17.68 -2.93 2.96
C TYR A 364 16.18 -2.75 2.68
N LEU A 365 15.74 -3.13 1.48
CA LEU A 365 14.37 -2.87 1.02
C LEU A 365 13.31 -3.60 1.84
N ALA A 366 13.61 -4.81 2.31
CA ALA A 366 12.65 -5.63 3.06
C ALA A 366 12.17 -4.98 4.36
N LYS A 367 13.02 -4.13 4.98
CA LYS A 367 12.71 -3.40 6.20
C LYS A 367 11.51 -2.47 6.05
N ALA A 368 11.24 -1.95 4.85
CA ALA A 368 10.09 -1.09 4.59
C ALA A 368 8.74 -1.72 4.98
N ASN A 369 8.62 -3.04 4.88
CA ASN A 369 7.39 -3.77 5.23
C ASN A 369 7.48 -4.42 6.62
N TYR A 370 8.29 -3.87 7.53
CA TYR A 370 8.40 -4.37 8.90
C TYR A 370 7.30 -3.77 9.76
N PRO A 371 6.74 -4.52 10.71
CA PRO A 371 5.68 -4.02 11.58
C PRO A 371 5.97 -2.67 12.26
N HIS A 372 7.21 -2.41 12.71
CA HIS A 372 7.57 -1.13 13.31
C HIS A 372 7.48 0.06 12.34
N ASN A 373 7.49 -0.18 11.02
CA ASN A 373 7.36 0.85 9.97
C ASN A 373 5.92 0.96 9.44
N LEU A 374 4.99 0.15 9.94
CA LEU A 374 3.62 0.06 9.45
C LEU A 374 2.64 0.51 10.53
N LEU A 375 1.53 1.08 10.09
CA LEU A 375 0.49 1.64 10.95
C LEU A 375 -0.89 1.33 10.37
N LEU A 376 -1.80 0.81 11.18
CA LEU A 376 -3.22 0.75 10.83
C LEU A 376 -3.85 2.11 11.14
N VAL A 377 -4.52 2.70 10.15
CA VAL A 377 -5.08 4.05 10.24
C VAL A 377 -6.52 4.04 9.75
N ASP A 378 -7.38 4.89 10.31
CA ASP A 378 -8.69 5.15 9.71
C ASP A 378 -8.52 5.93 8.38
N ALA A 379 -9.38 5.66 7.39
CA ALA A 379 -9.22 6.18 6.03
C ALA A 379 -9.28 7.72 5.92
N PRO A 380 -10.17 8.45 6.64
CA PRO A 380 -10.06 9.88 6.85
C PRO A 380 -8.68 10.34 7.35
N MET A 381 -8.16 9.74 8.42
CA MET A 381 -6.84 10.08 8.96
C MET A 381 -5.72 9.81 7.96
N HIS A 382 -5.80 8.69 7.24
CA HIS A 382 -4.82 8.35 6.22
C HIS A 382 -4.74 9.41 5.11
N ARG A 383 -5.91 9.78 4.56
CA ARG A 383 -6.00 10.63 3.36
C ARG A 383 -5.93 12.12 3.67
N ASN A 384 -6.58 12.56 4.74
CA ASN A 384 -6.77 13.97 5.05
C ASN A 384 -5.87 14.47 6.19
N TYR A 385 -5.09 13.58 6.82
CA TYR A 385 -4.07 13.97 7.80
C TYR A 385 -2.68 13.53 7.34
N TYR A 386 -2.35 12.24 7.34
CA TYR A 386 -1.00 11.79 6.97
C TYR A 386 -0.59 12.17 5.55
N HIS A 387 -1.44 11.93 4.56
CA HIS A 387 -1.16 12.28 3.16
C HIS A 387 -1.40 13.76 2.83
N LEU A 388 -1.98 14.56 3.74
CA LEU A 388 -2.20 15.98 3.51
C LEU A 388 -0.87 16.74 3.39
N PHE A 389 0.11 16.37 4.20
CA PHE A 389 1.43 17.02 4.28
C PHE A 389 2.45 16.43 3.31
N ASP A 390 2.06 15.46 2.46
CA ASP A 390 2.95 14.88 1.47
C ASP A 390 3.24 15.90 0.35
N ALA A 391 4.33 16.66 0.48
CA ALA A 391 4.86 17.48 -0.59
C ALA A 391 5.92 16.70 -1.37
N ILE A 392 5.58 16.30 -2.59
CA ILE A 392 6.49 15.59 -3.48
C ILE A 392 7.15 16.58 -4.43
N TYR A 393 8.46 16.76 -4.30
CA TYR A 393 9.27 17.45 -5.30
C TYR A 393 9.78 16.43 -6.33
N LYS A 394 9.54 16.74 -7.62
CA LYS A 394 9.93 15.88 -8.74
C LYS A 394 11.22 16.41 -9.36
N GLN A 395 12.37 15.87 -8.96
CA GLN A 395 13.63 16.07 -9.70
C GLN A 395 13.83 14.89 -10.65
N ASN A 396 14.13 15.17 -11.92
CA ASN A 396 14.59 14.17 -12.88
C ASN A 396 13.81 12.82 -12.89
N GLN A 397 12.48 12.87 -12.86
CA GLN A 397 11.58 11.70 -12.79
C GLN A 397 11.57 10.92 -11.47
N MET A 398 12.24 11.41 -10.43
CA MET A 398 12.23 10.81 -9.10
C MET A 398 11.29 11.58 -8.16
N ASN A 399 10.44 10.85 -7.45
CA ASN A 399 9.56 11.42 -6.43
C ASN A 399 10.31 11.47 -5.09
N ASN A 400 10.76 12.65 -4.66
CA ASN A 400 11.30 12.89 -3.33
C ASN A 400 10.23 13.54 -2.46
N PHE A 401 10.08 13.11 -1.21
CA PHE A 401 9.33 13.91 -0.25
C PHE A 401 10.24 15.04 0.21
N TYR A 402 9.79 16.27 -0.02
CA TYR A 402 10.40 17.45 0.56
C TYR A 402 9.74 17.80 1.91
N GLN A 403 8.48 17.39 2.09
CA GLN A 403 7.72 17.51 3.33
C GLN A 403 6.85 16.25 3.46
N ARG A 404 6.81 15.63 4.64
CA ARG A 404 5.91 14.52 4.96
C ARG A 404 5.64 14.47 6.45
N LEU A 405 4.41 14.13 6.83
CA LEU A 405 4.09 13.82 8.22
C LEU A 405 4.44 12.36 8.56
N ASN A 406 5.38 12.18 9.47
CA ASN A 406 5.82 10.87 9.95
C ASN A 406 5.29 10.60 11.36
N ALA A 407 4.95 9.36 11.64
CA ALA A 407 4.69 8.89 13.00
C ALA A 407 6.02 8.56 13.70
N ASN A 408 6.27 9.14 14.88
CA ASN A 408 7.55 9.02 15.58
C ASN A 408 7.67 7.72 16.38
N ASN A 409 6.55 7.21 16.91
CA ASN A 409 6.59 6.04 17.78
C ASN A 409 6.81 4.73 17.01
N PRO A 410 7.92 3.99 17.23
CA PRO A 410 8.12 2.70 16.61
C PRO A 410 7.13 1.64 17.10
N TYR A 411 6.51 1.85 18.27
CA TYR A 411 5.55 0.93 18.86
C TYR A 411 4.10 1.26 18.57
N MET A 412 3.77 2.41 17.97
CA MET A 412 2.37 2.69 17.59
C MET A 412 1.94 1.77 16.44
N VAL A 413 0.85 1.04 16.58
CA VAL A 413 0.41 0.03 15.59
C VAL A 413 -0.96 0.32 14.99
N SER A 414 -1.77 1.11 15.70
CA SER A 414 -3.05 1.61 15.21
C SER A 414 -3.27 3.04 15.69
N ILE A 415 -3.88 3.87 14.85
CA ILE A 415 -4.38 5.20 15.23
C ILE A 415 -5.73 5.47 14.54
N LEU A 416 -6.76 5.73 15.34
CA LEU A 416 -8.13 5.93 14.86
C LEU A 416 -8.66 7.35 15.09
N GLY A 417 -7.81 8.28 15.52
CA GLY A 417 -8.22 9.62 15.91
C GLY A 417 -7.06 10.40 16.52
N PHE A 418 -7.37 11.56 17.09
CA PHE A 418 -6.38 12.50 17.62
C PHE A 418 -6.24 12.45 19.14
N ASN A 419 -7.08 11.69 19.86
CA ASN A 419 -6.90 11.50 21.29
C ASN A 419 -5.82 10.45 21.55
N GLU A 420 -5.12 10.56 22.67
CA GLU A 420 -4.15 9.54 23.09
C GLU A 420 -4.78 8.14 23.18
N GLN A 421 -6.03 8.05 23.66
CA GLN A 421 -6.80 6.79 23.73
C GLN A 421 -7.18 6.20 22.36
N ASP A 422 -6.96 6.96 21.29
CA ASP A 422 -7.21 6.54 19.91
C ASP A 422 -6.01 5.85 19.26
N SER A 423 -4.87 5.84 19.96
CA SER A 423 -3.65 5.15 19.56
C SER A 423 -3.51 3.85 20.33
N ILE A 424 -3.05 2.80 19.65
CA ILE A 424 -2.70 1.51 20.27
C ILE A 424 -1.23 1.24 19.99
N TYR A 425 -0.53 0.77 21.02
CA TYR A 425 0.90 0.51 20.99
C TYR A 425 1.20 -0.97 21.21
N PHE A 426 2.11 -1.51 20.41
CA PHE A 426 2.62 -2.86 20.57
C PHE A 426 4.03 -3.02 20.00
N ASP A 427 4.90 -3.61 20.81
CA ASP A 427 6.27 -3.91 20.43
C ASP A 427 6.35 -5.23 19.66
N PHE A 428 6.22 -5.13 18.33
CA PHE A 428 6.33 -6.28 17.43
C PHE A 428 7.72 -6.91 17.43
N GLU A 429 8.77 -6.19 17.84
CA GLU A 429 10.15 -6.66 17.76
C GLU A 429 10.44 -7.78 18.77
N LYS A 430 9.65 -7.84 19.84
CA LYS A 430 9.68 -8.93 20.83
C LYS A 430 9.04 -10.23 20.34
N THR A 431 8.36 -10.23 19.20
CA THR A 431 7.72 -11.44 18.69
C THR A 431 8.73 -12.35 18.00
N ALA A 432 8.70 -13.65 18.28
CA ALA A 432 9.58 -14.63 17.63
C ALA A 432 9.44 -14.62 16.09
N ALA A 433 8.23 -14.34 15.59
CA ALA A 433 7.97 -14.23 14.16
C ALA A 433 8.70 -13.05 13.51
N PHE A 434 8.81 -11.92 14.21
CA PHE A 434 9.57 -10.76 13.75
C PHE A 434 11.07 -11.07 13.75
N GLN A 435 11.62 -11.55 14.87
CA GLN A 435 13.05 -11.82 15.02
C GLN A 435 13.56 -12.83 13.99
N LYS A 436 12.77 -13.89 13.74
CA LYS A 436 13.08 -14.88 12.70
C LYS A 436 13.13 -14.23 11.31
N ARG A 437 12.09 -13.47 10.95
CA ARG A 437 12.04 -12.80 9.65
C ARG A 437 13.20 -11.82 9.48
N GLU A 438 13.49 -11.04 10.51
CA GLU A 438 14.58 -10.08 10.50
C GLU A 438 15.92 -10.74 10.24
N ALA A 439 16.23 -11.83 10.95
CA ALA A 439 17.47 -12.57 10.75
C ALA A 439 17.58 -13.12 9.30
N GLU A 440 16.48 -13.68 8.78
CA GLU A 440 16.45 -14.24 7.41
C GLU A 440 16.56 -13.17 6.32
N ASP A 441 15.84 -12.06 6.45
CA ASP A 441 15.90 -10.96 5.47
C ASP A 441 17.27 -10.27 5.51
N LYS A 442 17.85 -10.02 6.70
CA LYS A 442 19.21 -9.45 6.87
C LYS A 442 20.26 -10.26 6.14
N ALA A 443 20.16 -11.60 6.16
CA ALA A 443 21.10 -12.48 5.48
C ALA A 443 21.09 -12.36 3.94
N ASN A 444 20.08 -11.70 3.36
CA ASN A 444 19.91 -11.55 1.92
C ASN A 444 20.03 -10.09 1.45
N VAL A 445 20.41 -9.15 2.33
CA VAL A 445 20.54 -7.74 1.96
C VAL A 445 21.63 -7.56 0.92
N VAL A 446 21.29 -6.81 -0.14
CA VAL A 446 22.21 -6.45 -1.22
C VAL A 446 22.11 -4.97 -1.52
N ASN A 447 23.20 -4.36 -1.96
CA ASN A 447 23.18 -2.98 -2.41
C ASN A 447 22.51 -2.90 -3.80
N TYR A 448 21.35 -2.25 -3.88
CA TYR A 448 20.59 -2.14 -5.11
C TYR A 448 21.40 -1.57 -6.29
N LEU A 449 22.22 -0.54 -6.06
CA LEU A 449 23.02 0.09 -7.11
C LEU A 449 24.10 -0.83 -7.65
N GLN A 450 24.80 -1.55 -6.78
CA GLN A 450 25.81 -2.54 -7.18
C GLN A 450 25.17 -3.68 -8.00
N GLU A 451 23.99 -4.15 -7.60
CA GLU A 451 23.25 -5.16 -8.35
C GLU A 451 22.85 -4.66 -9.74
N MET A 452 22.37 -3.43 -9.84
CA MET A 452 21.99 -2.85 -11.14
C MET A 452 23.20 -2.58 -12.03
N GLU A 453 24.34 -2.19 -11.45
CA GLU A 453 25.61 -2.04 -12.15
C GLU A 453 26.10 -3.39 -12.73
N GLN A 454 26.10 -4.44 -11.91
CA GLN A 454 26.44 -5.79 -12.36
C GLN A 454 25.51 -6.27 -13.49
N ARG A 455 24.21 -6.01 -13.37
CA ARG A 455 23.23 -6.35 -14.40
C ARG A 455 23.55 -5.66 -15.73
N MET A 456 23.87 -4.36 -15.71
CA MET A 456 24.24 -3.62 -16.92
C MET A 456 25.53 -4.15 -17.57
N GLN A 457 26.53 -4.54 -16.78
CA GLN A 457 27.72 -5.19 -17.31
C GLN A 457 27.38 -6.52 -18.00
N ASN A 458 26.51 -7.32 -17.38
CA ASN A 458 26.03 -8.56 -17.98
C ASN A 458 25.26 -8.32 -19.29
N GLU A 459 24.51 -7.22 -19.41
CA GLU A 459 23.80 -6.87 -20.64
C GLU A 459 24.73 -6.72 -21.84
N ILE A 460 25.88 -6.07 -21.66
CA ILE A 460 26.91 -5.94 -22.71
C ILE A 460 27.38 -7.32 -23.14
N ALA A 461 27.86 -8.12 -22.18
CA ALA A 461 28.47 -9.42 -22.45
C ALA A 461 27.49 -10.39 -23.11
N VAL A 462 26.24 -10.41 -22.67
CA VAL A 462 25.19 -11.26 -23.24
C VAL A 462 24.77 -10.77 -24.63
N ALA A 463 24.60 -9.47 -24.83
CA ALA A 463 24.25 -8.93 -26.15
C ALA A 463 25.33 -9.24 -27.19
N GLU A 464 26.60 -9.11 -26.83
CA GLU A 464 27.74 -9.45 -27.69
C GLU A 464 27.81 -10.95 -27.98
N LYS A 465 27.69 -11.80 -26.95
CA LYS A 465 27.70 -13.27 -27.09
C LYS A 465 26.67 -13.78 -28.09
N TYR A 466 25.48 -13.18 -28.11
CA TYR A 466 24.37 -13.61 -28.96
C TYR A 466 24.19 -12.76 -30.23
N ASN A 467 25.10 -11.82 -30.51
CA ASN A 467 25.03 -10.89 -31.64
C ASN A 467 23.66 -10.18 -31.74
N ILE A 468 23.10 -9.75 -30.61
CA ILE A 468 21.76 -9.16 -30.56
C ILE A 468 21.85 -7.67 -30.93
N PRO A 469 21.24 -7.22 -32.05
CA PRO A 469 21.20 -5.81 -32.37
C PRO A 469 20.27 -5.06 -31.41
N TYR A 470 20.80 -4.03 -30.75
CA TYR A 470 20.01 -3.18 -29.86
C TYR A 470 19.21 -2.15 -30.68
N ASN A 471 17.94 -2.43 -31.01
CA ASN A 471 17.10 -1.48 -31.79
C ASN A 471 16.93 -0.11 -31.10
N ASN A 472 16.63 0.95 -31.86
CA ASN A 472 16.47 2.32 -31.31
C ASN A 472 15.47 2.42 -30.14
N THR A 473 14.38 1.66 -30.14
CA THR A 473 13.39 1.63 -29.04
C THR A 473 13.94 0.95 -27.78
N ALA A 474 14.74 -0.11 -27.95
CA ALA A 474 15.46 -0.83 -26.91
C ALA A 474 16.56 0.04 -26.28
N ILE A 475 17.21 0.84 -27.11
CA ILE A 475 18.20 1.83 -26.70
C ILE A 475 17.52 2.95 -25.89
N GLN A 476 16.39 3.49 -26.33
CA GLN A 476 15.66 4.56 -25.62
C GLN A 476 15.20 4.14 -24.22
N SER A 477 14.63 2.93 -24.05
CA SER A 477 14.24 2.43 -22.72
C SER A 477 15.44 2.23 -21.79
N SER A 478 16.55 1.70 -22.33
CA SER A 478 17.80 1.52 -21.59
C SER A 478 18.46 2.86 -21.22
N SER A 479 18.26 3.89 -22.05
CA SER A 479 18.75 5.26 -21.79
C SER A 479 18.07 5.90 -20.58
N ASN A 480 16.77 5.67 -20.41
CA ASN A 480 16.03 6.18 -19.26
C ASN A 480 16.48 5.50 -17.96
N GLY A 481 16.69 4.18 -17.98
CA GLY A 481 17.25 3.45 -16.83
C GLY A 481 18.68 3.86 -16.49
N LEU A 482 19.50 4.13 -17.52
CA LEU A 482 20.85 4.66 -17.39
C LEU A 482 20.90 6.04 -16.75
N ASN A 483 20.02 6.96 -17.18
CA ASN A 483 19.95 8.29 -16.59
C ASN A 483 19.57 8.22 -15.11
N LEU A 484 18.60 7.35 -14.77
CA LEU A 484 18.18 7.12 -13.38
C LEU A 484 19.32 6.57 -12.49
N LEU A 485 20.13 5.65 -13.03
CA LEU A 485 21.27 5.08 -12.32
C LEU A 485 22.47 6.04 -12.25
N ALA A 486 22.72 6.82 -13.31
CA ALA A 486 23.78 7.83 -13.35
C ALA A 486 23.51 9.00 -12.40
N GLU A 487 22.24 9.31 -12.14
CA GLU A 487 21.85 10.28 -11.12
C GLU A 487 22.11 9.77 -9.71
N LYS A 488 21.88 8.48 -9.43
CA LYS A 488 22.11 7.88 -8.10
C LYS A 488 23.57 7.54 -7.80
N MET A 489 24.33 7.05 -8.78
CA MET A 489 25.72 6.60 -8.58
C MET A 489 26.76 7.71 -8.79
N GLY A 490 26.31 8.91 -9.19
CA GLY A 490 27.16 9.96 -9.70
C GLY A 490 27.68 9.68 -11.12
N LYS A 491 27.91 10.74 -11.91
CA LYS A 491 28.35 10.66 -13.32
C LYS A 491 29.73 10.00 -13.54
N ASN A 492 30.43 9.64 -12.47
CA ASN A 492 31.81 9.16 -12.49
C ASN A 492 31.96 7.64 -12.38
N SER A 493 30.88 6.85 -12.30
CA SER A 493 31.02 5.38 -12.41
C SER A 493 31.58 5.02 -13.78
N GLU A 494 32.79 4.44 -13.77
CA GLU A 494 33.50 3.99 -14.97
C GLU A 494 32.66 3.00 -15.79
N ASN A 495 31.85 2.18 -15.11
CA ASN A 495 31.02 1.17 -15.76
C ASN A 495 29.78 1.77 -16.41
N LEU A 496 29.13 2.76 -15.76
CA LEU A 496 28.06 3.54 -16.38
C LEU A 496 28.56 4.25 -17.64
N GLN A 497 29.78 4.78 -17.60
CA GLN A 497 30.40 5.40 -18.77
C GLN A 497 30.71 4.38 -19.88
N LYS A 498 31.22 3.18 -19.54
CA LYS A 498 31.43 2.08 -20.49
C LYS A 498 30.12 1.64 -21.14
N PHE A 499 29.06 1.44 -20.35
CA PHE A 499 27.75 1.05 -20.86
C PHE A 499 27.12 2.12 -21.75
N SER A 500 27.22 3.39 -21.34
CA SER A 500 26.76 4.54 -22.14
C SER A 500 27.50 4.64 -23.48
N LYS A 501 28.84 4.50 -23.47
CA LYS A 501 29.67 4.46 -24.69
C LYS A 501 29.29 3.29 -25.61
N TRP A 502 29.08 2.10 -25.03
CA TRP A 502 28.66 0.91 -25.77
C TRP A 502 27.28 1.12 -26.43
N LEU A 503 26.28 1.61 -25.68
CA LEU A 503 24.96 1.94 -26.23
C LEU A 503 25.04 3.00 -27.33
N ALA A 504 25.88 4.03 -27.17
CA ALA A 504 26.10 5.04 -28.19
C ALA A 504 26.75 4.46 -29.46
N ALA A 505 27.64 3.48 -29.34
CA ALA A 505 28.20 2.75 -30.48
C ALA A 505 27.13 1.92 -31.21
N GLN A 506 26.23 1.26 -30.46
CA GLN A 506 25.10 0.54 -31.05
C GLN A 506 24.14 1.46 -31.82
N ARG A 507 23.89 2.70 -31.32
CA ARG A 507 23.12 3.73 -32.05
C ARG A 507 23.74 4.05 -33.41
N LYS A 508 25.06 4.28 -33.45
CA LYS A 508 25.79 4.64 -34.68
C LYS A 508 25.79 3.50 -35.71
N ASN A 509 25.88 2.26 -35.24
CA ASN A 509 25.86 1.09 -36.12
C ASN A 509 24.47 0.83 -36.71
N ASN A 510 23.40 1.13 -35.96
CA ASN A 510 22.03 1.00 -36.46
C ASN A 510 21.56 2.16 -37.34
N SER A 511 22.18 3.34 -37.27
CA SER A 511 21.91 4.44 -38.21
C SER A 511 22.60 4.29 -39.57
N ARG A 512 23.49 3.30 -39.72
CA ARG A 512 24.27 3.01 -40.94
C ARG A 512 23.74 1.80 -41.73
N ARG A 513 22.70 1.14 -41.23
CA ARG A 513 21.90 0.12 -41.92
C ARG A 513 20.54 0.73 -42.24
#